data_AF-A0A5C3L3V5-F1
#
_entry.id   AF-A0A5C3L3V5-F1
#
_cell.length_a   1.000
_cell.length_b   1.000
_cell.length_c   1.000
_cell.angle_alpha   90.00
_cell.angle_beta   90.00
_cell.angle_gamma   90.00
#
_symmetry.space_group_name_H-M   'P 1'
#
loop_
_entity.id
_entity.type
_entity.pdbx_description
1 polymer ?
#
loop_
_entity_poly.entity_id
_entity_poly.type
_entity_poly.pdbx_seq_one_letter_code
_entity_poly.pdbx_strand_id
1 'polypeptide(L)'
;MLKAVLGYHSGRFKKRSKAAREMNVNYNTLLGWLSGKHDGDKVASQRKWVLMPAQELPIINWIKQKSETGALLDRRELCDIASDVLGRCIGKSFANWFLKQSPQLVTAKSAKLDPK
;
A
#
# COMPACT_ATOMS: atom_id res chain seq x y z
N MET A 1 19.97 -6.42 -1.05
CA MET A 1 19.40 -6.06 0.27
C MET A 1 19.49 -7.22 1.27
N LEU A 2 18.81 -8.35 1.07
CA LEU A 2 18.78 -9.47 2.02
C LEU A 2 20.10 -10.26 2.20
N LYS A 3 21.03 -10.24 1.23
CA LYS A 3 22.25 -11.07 1.26
C LYS A 3 23.18 -10.78 2.44
N ALA A 4 23.32 -9.52 2.85
CA ALA A 4 24.17 -9.12 3.98
C ALA A 4 23.57 -9.55 5.33
N VAL A 5 22.26 -9.39 5.48
CA VAL A 5 21.50 -9.83 6.66
C VAL A 5 21.50 -11.35 6.76
N LEU A 6 21.20 -12.05 5.65
CA LEU A 6 21.23 -13.51 5.56
C LEU A 6 22.63 -14.05 5.86
N GLY A 7 23.69 -13.43 5.33
CA GLY A 7 25.08 -13.82 5.60
C GLY A 7 25.52 -13.59 7.05
N TYR A 8 24.95 -12.59 7.73
CA TYR A 8 25.20 -12.40 9.16
C TYR A 8 24.43 -13.46 9.98
N HIS A 9 23.15 -13.69 9.69
CA HIS A 9 22.35 -14.70 10.40
C HIS A 9 22.81 -16.13 10.16
N SER A 10 23.34 -16.44 8.97
CA SER A 10 23.91 -17.77 8.66
C SER A 10 25.30 -18.00 9.25
N GLY A 11 25.85 -17.04 10.00
CA GLY A 11 27.18 -17.14 10.61
C GLY A 11 28.35 -16.95 9.64
N ARG A 12 28.09 -16.73 8.34
CA ARG A 12 29.13 -16.46 7.32
C ARG A 12 29.98 -15.23 7.69
N PHE A 13 29.39 -14.25 8.37
CA PHE A 13 30.12 -13.10 8.91
C PHE A 13 30.00 -13.01 10.43
N LYS A 14 31.12 -13.20 11.15
CA LYS A 14 31.17 -13.07 12.62
C LYS A 14 30.88 -11.63 13.11
N LYS A 15 31.14 -10.62 12.28
CA LYS A 15 30.97 -9.20 12.63
C LYS A 15 30.08 -8.49 11.61
N ARG A 16 29.14 -7.68 12.10
CA ARG A 16 28.23 -6.86 11.28
C ARG A 16 28.98 -5.88 10.37
N SER A 17 30.06 -5.29 10.88
CA SER A 17 30.94 -4.38 10.11
C SER A 17 31.63 -5.08 8.93
N LYS A 18 32.03 -6.34 9.11
CA LYS A 18 32.61 -7.16 8.03
C LYS A 18 31.55 -7.46 6.97
N ALA A 19 30.35 -7.86 7.37
CA ALA A 19 29.23 -8.09 6.46
C ALA A 19 28.86 -6.84 5.64
N ALA A 20 28.84 -5.66 6.28
CA ALA A 20 28.57 -4.38 5.61
C ALA A 20 29.62 -4.06 4.55
N ARG A 21 30.91 -4.18 4.91
CA ARG A 21 32.04 -3.90 4.00
C ARG A 21 32.08 -4.87 2.82
N GLU A 22 31.88 -6.16 3.08
CA GLU A 22 31.97 -7.21 2.05
C GLU A 22 30.78 -7.21 1.09
N MET A 23 29.64 -6.69 1.52
CA MET A 23 28.44 -6.53 0.69
C MET A 23 28.27 -5.11 0.12
N ASN A 24 29.27 -4.24 0.35
CA ASN A 24 29.26 -2.83 -0.07
C ASN A 24 27.99 -2.08 0.35
N VAL A 25 27.58 -2.24 1.60
CA VAL A 25 26.42 -1.59 2.20
C VAL A 25 26.89 -0.70 3.35
N ASN A 26 26.30 0.49 3.50
CA ASN A 26 26.54 1.32 4.66
C ASN A 26 26.18 0.57 5.97
N TYR A 27 27.05 0.65 6.97
CA TYR A 27 26.86 -0.02 8.26
C TYR A 27 25.54 0.35 8.94
N ASN A 28 25.15 1.64 8.92
CA ASN A 28 23.90 2.10 9.53
C ASN A 28 22.67 1.54 8.81
N THR A 29 22.77 1.38 7.48
CA THR A 29 21.73 0.74 6.67
C THR A 29 21.60 -0.74 7.03
N LEU A 30 22.72 -1.47 7.17
CA LEU A 30 22.70 -2.87 7.60
C LEU A 30 22.14 -3.02 9.03
N LEU A 31 22.51 -2.11 9.94
CA LEU A 31 21.98 -2.08 11.30
C LEU A 31 20.46 -1.81 11.30
N GLY A 32 20.00 -0.89 10.45
CA GLY A 32 18.58 -0.61 10.21
C GLY A 32 17.82 -1.84 9.71
N TRP A 33 18.41 -2.63 8.81
CA TRP A 33 17.83 -3.89 8.34
C TRP A 33 17.79 -4.95 9.44
N LEU A 34 18.87 -5.12 10.21
CA LEU A 34 18.95 -6.11 11.29
C LEU A 34 18.02 -5.79 12.47
N SER A 35 17.75 -4.50 12.71
CA SER A 35 16.83 -4.03 13.76
C SER A 35 15.37 -3.97 13.30
N GLY A 36 15.08 -4.31 12.03
CA GLY A 36 13.72 -4.20 11.47
C GLY A 36 13.23 -2.77 11.26
N LYS A 37 14.10 -1.75 11.41
CA LYS A 37 13.76 -0.34 11.15
C LYS A 37 13.65 -0.03 9.65
N HIS A 38 14.41 -0.75 8.82
CA HIS A 38 14.23 -0.73 7.38
C HIS A 38 13.61 -2.06 6.94
N ASP A 39 12.29 -2.07 6.90
CA ASP A 39 11.59 -3.04 6.06
C ASP A 39 11.86 -2.68 4.60
N GLY A 40 12.09 -3.68 3.75
CA GLY A 40 12.17 -3.43 2.31
C GLY A 40 10.87 -2.81 1.80
N ASP A 41 10.94 -1.99 0.76
CA ASP A 41 9.79 -1.22 0.24
C ASP A 41 8.54 -2.09 0.00
N LYS A 42 8.72 -3.37 -0.38
CA LYS A 42 7.62 -4.33 -0.54
C LYS A 42 6.89 -4.64 0.77
N VAL A 43 7.61 -4.85 1.87
CA VAL A 43 7.04 -5.17 3.19
C VAL A 43 6.41 -3.92 3.81
N ALA A 44 7.08 -2.77 3.66
CA ALA A 44 6.52 -1.48 4.06
C ALA A 44 5.24 -1.14 3.28
N SER A 45 5.16 -1.51 2.00
CA SER A 45 3.96 -1.32 1.18
C SER A 45 2.82 -2.26 1.60
N GLN A 46 3.11 -3.52 1.94
CA GLN A 46 2.11 -4.46 2.45
C GLN A 46 1.53 -4.03 3.81
N ARG A 47 2.34 -3.44 4.71
CA ARG A 47 1.85 -2.88 5.99
C ARG A 47 0.96 -1.64 5.82
N LYS A 48 1.03 -0.94 4.68
CA LYS A 48 0.18 0.22 4.38
C LYS A 48 -1.21 -0.17 3.86
N TRP A 49 -1.48 -1.45 3.61
CA TRP A 49 -2.82 -1.87 3.22
C TRP A 49 -3.79 -1.69 4.39
N VAL A 50 -4.70 -0.73 4.22
CA VAL A 50 -5.74 -0.38 5.20
C VAL A 50 -6.83 -1.45 5.25
N LEU A 51 -7.03 -2.17 4.13
CA LEU A 51 -8.04 -3.19 3.93
C LEU A 51 -7.40 -4.55 3.70
N MET A 52 -8.01 -5.59 4.26
CA MET A 52 -7.73 -6.98 3.88
C MET A 52 -8.37 -7.27 2.51
N PRO A 53 -7.86 -8.21 1.71
CA PRO A 53 -8.45 -8.56 0.41
C PRO A 53 -9.95 -8.90 0.48
N ALA A 54 -10.39 -9.55 1.57
CA ALA A 54 -11.80 -9.86 1.81
C ALA A 54 -12.66 -8.61 2.03
N GLN A 55 -12.09 -7.53 2.56
CA GLN A 55 -12.76 -6.25 2.81
C GLN A 55 -12.74 -5.34 1.58
N GLU A 56 -11.82 -5.55 0.63
CA GLU A 56 -11.81 -4.82 -0.63
C GLU A 56 -12.93 -5.30 -1.57
N LEU A 57 -13.29 -6.57 -1.52
CA LEU A 57 -14.26 -7.16 -2.46
C LEU A 57 -15.64 -6.47 -2.44
N PRO A 58 -16.26 -6.19 -1.27
CA PRO A 58 -17.53 -5.46 -1.22
C PRO A 58 -17.43 -4.05 -1.81
N ILE A 59 -16.32 -3.35 -1.55
CA ILE A 59 -16.07 -2.00 -2.06
C ILE A 59 -15.92 -2.02 -3.58
N ILE A 60 -15.17 -2.98 -4.12
CA ILE A 60 -15.00 -3.15 -5.57
C ILE A 60 -16.34 -3.47 -6.24
N ASN A 61 -17.14 -4.37 -5.65
CA ASN A 61 -18.45 -4.72 -6.19
C ASN A 61 -19.39 -3.51 -6.21
N TRP A 62 -19.38 -2.71 -5.15
CA TRP A 62 -20.14 -1.47 -5.10
C TRP A 62 -19.71 -0.47 -6.19
N ILE A 63 -18.40 -0.28 -6.39
CA ILE A 63 -17.88 0.60 -7.46
C ILE A 63 -18.32 0.10 -8.84
N LYS A 64 -18.27 -1.22 -9.08
CA LYS A 64 -18.73 -1.83 -10.33
C LYS A 64 -20.22 -1.57 -10.57
N GLN A 65 -21.06 -1.81 -9.58
CA GLN A 65 -22.50 -1.52 -9.68
C GLN A 65 -22.76 -0.03 -9.99
N LYS A 66 -22.06 0.90 -9.33
CA LYS A 66 -22.14 2.32 -9.66
C LYS A 66 -21.75 2.62 -11.10
N SER A 67 -20.68 1.98 -11.58
CA SER A 67 -20.24 2.15 -12.98
C SER A 67 -21.27 1.64 -13.99
N GLU A 68 -21.97 0.54 -13.70
CA GLU A 68 -23.04 0.00 -14.55
C GLU A 68 -24.24 0.94 -14.60
N THR A 69 -24.55 1.63 -13.50
CA THR A 69 -25.63 2.65 -13.46
C THR A 69 -25.25 3.99 -14.09
N GLY A 70 -23.99 4.15 -14.54
CA GLY A 70 -23.49 5.43 -15.08
C GLY A 70 -23.32 6.53 -14.02
N ALA A 71 -23.41 6.19 -12.74
CA ALA A 71 -23.27 7.13 -11.64
C ALA A 71 -21.80 7.49 -11.41
N LEU A 72 -21.53 8.78 -11.15
CA LEU A 72 -20.20 9.25 -10.82
C LEU A 72 -19.75 8.70 -9.46
N LEU A 73 -18.46 8.36 -9.36
CA LEU A 73 -17.86 7.93 -8.10
C LEU A 73 -17.55 9.16 -7.23
N ASP A 74 -18.27 9.34 -6.13
CA ASP A 74 -17.89 10.30 -5.10
C ASP A 74 -16.83 9.69 -4.17
N ARG A 75 -15.75 10.44 -3.96
CA ARG A 75 -14.66 10.07 -3.06
C ARG A 75 -15.08 10.07 -1.60
N ARG A 76 -16.07 10.88 -1.21
CA ARG A 76 -16.61 10.90 0.16
C ARG A 76 -17.39 9.62 0.44
N GLU A 77 -18.32 9.30 -0.45
CA GLU A 77 -19.12 8.07 -0.39
C GLU A 77 -18.23 6.81 -0.37
N LEU A 78 -17.14 6.80 -1.15
CA LEU A 78 -16.13 5.72 -1.07
C LEU A 78 -15.49 5.60 0.32
N CYS A 79 -15.19 6.72 0.98
CA CYS A 79 -14.65 6.70 2.34
C CYS A 79 -15.69 6.24 3.36
N ASP A 80 -16.95 6.61 3.18
CA ASP A 80 -18.05 6.24 4.08
C ASP A 80 -18.30 4.73 4.01
N ILE A 81 -18.44 4.18 2.81
CA ILE A 81 -18.62 2.73 2.61
C ILE A 81 -17.42 1.95 3.13
N ALA A 82 -16.20 2.43 2.86
CA ALA A 82 -15.01 1.78 3.38
C ALA A 82 -14.93 1.86 4.92
N SER A 83 -15.44 2.94 5.53
CA SER A 83 -15.55 3.07 6.99
C SER A 83 -16.53 2.06 7.57
N ASP A 84 -17.67 1.86 6.90
CA ASP A 84 -18.68 0.87 7.30
C ASP A 84 -18.12 -0.56 7.24
N VAL A 85 -17.38 -0.89 6.18
CA VAL A 85 -16.74 -2.22 6.02
C VAL A 85 -15.66 -2.46 7.08
N LEU A 86 -14.91 -1.42 7.48
CA LEU A 86 -13.85 -1.54 8.49
C LEU A 86 -14.34 -1.39 9.93
N GLY A 87 -15.56 -0.90 10.16
CA GLY A 87 -16.05 -0.55 11.49
C GLY A 87 -15.28 0.60 12.15
N ARG A 88 -14.60 1.45 11.37
CA ARG A 88 -13.85 2.62 11.87
C ARG A 88 -13.80 3.74 10.83
N CYS A 89 -13.69 4.98 11.30
CA CYS A 89 -13.54 6.11 10.40
C CYS A 89 -12.24 6.03 9.58
N ILE A 90 -12.38 6.13 8.27
CA ILE A 90 -11.28 6.22 7.33
C ILE A 90 -10.97 7.67 6.98
N GLY A 91 -9.68 7.98 6.86
CA GLY A 91 -9.22 9.33 6.49
C GLY A 91 -9.51 9.69 5.03
N LYS A 92 -9.69 11.00 4.77
CA LYS A 92 -10.01 11.57 3.44
C LYS A 92 -9.02 11.20 2.32
N SER A 93 -7.78 10.84 2.67
CA SER A 93 -6.75 10.43 1.72
C SER A 93 -6.94 9.02 1.18
N PHE A 94 -7.79 8.21 1.83
CA PHE A 94 -8.01 6.81 1.46
C PHE A 94 -8.53 6.66 0.04
N ALA A 95 -9.53 7.45 -0.37
CA ALA A 95 -10.09 7.36 -1.72
C ALA A 95 -9.01 7.51 -2.80
N ASN A 96 -8.12 8.50 -2.66
CA ASN A 96 -7.03 8.71 -3.61
C ASN A 96 -6.02 7.54 -3.59
N TRP A 97 -5.71 7.04 -2.40
CA TRP A 97 -4.80 5.91 -2.25
C TRP A 97 -5.39 4.62 -2.84
N PHE A 98 -6.67 4.32 -2.58
CA PHE A 98 -7.37 3.13 -3.03
C PHE A 98 -7.49 3.09 -4.55
N LEU A 99 -7.89 4.21 -5.16
CA LEU A 99 -7.97 4.35 -6.62
C LEU A 99 -6.60 4.23 -7.29
N LYS A 100 -5.53 4.72 -6.63
CA LYS A 100 -4.15 4.54 -7.13
C LYS A 100 -3.70 3.08 -7.08
N GLN A 101 -4.13 2.32 -6.08
CA GLN A 101 -3.80 0.89 -5.95
C GLN A 101 -4.66 -0.02 -6.82
N SER A 102 -5.83 0.46 -7.26
CA SER A 102 -6.79 -0.29 -8.06
C SER A 102 -6.97 0.32 -9.46
N PRO A 103 -5.93 0.28 -10.32
CA PRO A 103 -5.99 0.88 -11.66
C PRO A 103 -7.06 0.24 -12.57
N GLN A 104 -7.51 -0.97 -12.25
CA GLN A 104 -8.62 -1.64 -12.94
C GLN A 104 -9.98 -0.94 -12.75
N LEU A 105 -10.11 -0.06 -11.75
CA LEU A 105 -11.30 0.73 -11.52
C LEU A 105 -11.24 2.00 -12.38
N VAL A 106 -11.81 1.93 -13.59
CA VAL A 106 -11.91 3.10 -14.47
C VAL A 106 -12.93 4.06 -13.89
N THR A 107 -12.46 5.12 -13.22
CA THR A 107 -13.33 6.22 -12.82
C THR A 107 -13.55 7.13 -14.02
N ALA A 108 -14.76 7.16 -14.56
CA ALA A 108 -15.15 8.16 -15.55
C ALA A 108 -14.97 9.56 -14.93
N LYS A 109 -14.23 10.45 -15.60
CA LYS A 109 -14.22 11.87 -15.23
C LYS A 109 -15.60 12.43 -15.52
N SER A 110 -16.15 13.24 -14.62
CA SER A 110 -17.33 14.05 -14.92
C SER A 110 -17.06 14.85 -16.19
N ALA A 111 -17.81 14.56 -17.25
CA ALA A 111 -17.82 15.40 -18.42
C ALA A 111 -18.33 16.77 -17.96
N LYS A 112 -17.55 17.82 -18.16
CA LYS A 112 -17.99 19.21 -18.00
C LYS A 112 -19.04 19.51 -19.07
N LEU A 113 -20.23 18.94 -18.93
CA LEU A 113 -21.39 19.29 -19.72
C LEU A 113 -21.98 20.54 -19.06
N ASP A 114 -21.44 21.70 -19.43
CA ASP A 114 -22.18 22.95 -19.33
C ASP A 114 -23.34 22.87 -20.32
N PRO A 115 -24.61 22.96 -19.89
CA PRO A 115 -25.71 23.17 -20.83
C PRO A 115 -25.59 24.60 -21.38
N LYS A 116 -25.51 24.72 -22.71
CA LYS A 116 -25.74 25.98 -23.42
C LYS A 116 -27.21 26.13 -23.78
#